data_AF-A0A3D4PYD8-F1
#
_entry.id   AF-A0A3D4PYD8-F1
#
_cell.length_a   1.000
_cell.length_b   1.000
_cell.length_c   1.000
_cell.angle_alpha   90.00
_cell.angle_beta   90.00
_cell.angle_gamma   90.00
#
_symmetry.space_group_name_H-M   'P 1'
#
loop_
_entity.id
_entity.type
_entity.pdbx_description
1 polymer ?
#
loop_
_entity_poly.entity_id
_entity_poly.type
_entity_poly.pdbx_seq_one_letter_code
_entity_poly.pdbx_strand_id
1 'polypeptide(L)'
;MKTFTHYFTAVLLSFFVLLAGCSSTSKEKSTGEYIDDAVITTKVKAAFVEDDDLKATEIQVETFKGVVQLSGFVANASHVSKASRVAREVKGVQSVKNDIRVK
;
A
#
# COMPACT_ATOMS: atom_id res chain seq x y z
N MET A 1 -37.27 26.70 -37.78
CA MET A 1 -37.43 25.61 -36.79
C MET A 1 -36.49 24.42 -37.03
N LYS A 2 -36.25 23.99 -38.28
CA LYS A 2 -35.35 22.83 -38.58
C LYS A 2 -33.88 23.05 -38.19
N THR A 3 -33.34 24.25 -38.37
CA THR A 3 -31.95 24.60 -37.99
C THR A 3 -31.73 24.62 -36.48
N PHE A 4 -32.71 25.09 -35.71
CA PHE A 4 -32.66 25.13 -34.23
C PHE A 4 -32.63 23.71 -33.62
N THR A 5 -33.38 22.77 -34.18
CA THR A 5 -33.37 21.35 -33.78
C THR A 5 -32.03 20.67 -34.10
N HIS A 6 -31.35 21.06 -35.17
CA HIS A 6 -30.01 20.54 -35.51
C HIS A 6 -28.89 21.07 -34.60
N TYR A 7 -28.95 22.32 -34.16
CA TYR A 7 -28.02 22.85 -33.15
C TYR A 7 -28.25 22.21 -31.78
N PHE A 8 -29.51 22.02 -31.38
CA PHE A 8 -29.85 21.38 -30.11
C PHE A 8 -29.39 19.92 -30.03
N THR A 9 -29.51 19.17 -31.14
CA THR A 9 -29.01 17.79 -31.24
C THR A 9 -27.48 17.72 -31.27
N ALA A 10 -26.79 18.67 -31.93
CA ALA A 10 -25.34 18.72 -31.96
C ALA A 10 -24.70 19.02 -30.59
N VAL A 11 -25.32 19.89 -29.79
CA VAL A 11 -24.85 20.25 -28.44
C VAL A 11 -25.09 19.11 -27.43
N LEU A 12 -26.19 18.36 -27.58
CA LEU A 12 -26.48 17.19 -26.74
C LEU A 12 -25.52 16.02 -26.99
N LEU A 13 -25.09 15.81 -28.24
CA LEU A 13 -24.16 14.75 -28.62
C LEU A 13 -22.72 15.01 -28.14
N SER A 14 -22.32 16.28 -28.05
CA SER A 14 -21.00 16.69 -27.58
C SER A 14 -20.88 16.68 -26.04
N PHE A 15 -21.99 16.72 -25.31
CA PHE A 15 -22.00 16.59 -23.84
C PHE A 15 -21.87 15.13 -23.37
N PHE A 16 -22.25 14.15 -24.20
CA PHE A 16 -22.20 12.72 -23.84
C PHE A 16 -20.78 12.13 -23.84
N VAL A 17 -19.83 12.77 -24.54
CA VAL A 17 -18.44 12.30 -24.67
C VAL A 17 -17.59 12.61 -23.43
N LEU A 18 -18.02 13.56 -22.59
CA LEU A 18 -17.27 14.01 -21.40
C LEU A 18 -17.46 13.12 -20.16
N LEU A 19 -18.40 12.16 -20.17
CA LEU A 19 -18.64 11.27 -19.03
C LEU A 19 -17.96 9.89 -19.14
N ALA A 20 -17.25 9.58 -20.22
CA ALA A 20 -16.56 8.30 -20.40
C ALA A 20 -15.12 8.27 -19.86
N GLY A 21 -14.76 9.18 -18.94
CA GLY A 21 -13.43 9.29 -18.35
C GLY A 21 -13.30 8.63 -16.98
N CYS A 22 -13.52 7.31 -16.86
CA CYS A 22 -13.11 6.58 -15.65
C CYS A 22 -11.59 6.38 -15.67
N SER A 23 -10.86 7.23 -14.95
CA SER A 23 -9.42 7.06 -14.71
C SER A 23 -9.18 5.78 -13.91
N SER A 24 -8.42 4.84 -14.46
CA SER A 24 -7.96 3.65 -13.74
C SER A 24 -7.09 4.08 -12.57
N THR A 25 -7.55 3.82 -11.35
CA THR A 25 -6.81 4.11 -10.12
C THR A 25 -5.63 3.14 -9.97
N SER A 26 -4.40 3.64 -9.95
CA SER A 26 -3.14 2.88 -9.86
C SER A 26 -2.88 2.16 -8.52
N LYS A 27 -3.93 1.82 -7.77
CA LYS A 27 -3.83 1.03 -6.52
C LYS A 27 -3.74 -0.48 -6.75
N GLU A 28 -3.79 -0.94 -7.99
CA GLU A 28 -3.63 -2.34 -8.37
C GLU A 28 -2.17 -2.81 -8.22
N LYS A 29 -1.98 -4.08 -7.82
CA LYS A 29 -0.71 -4.80 -7.90
C LYS A 29 -0.78 -5.84 -9.00
N SER A 30 0.28 -5.98 -9.77
CA SER A 30 0.46 -7.15 -10.63
C SER A 30 0.65 -8.41 -9.78
N THR A 31 0.41 -9.59 -10.39
CA THR A 31 0.67 -10.88 -9.74
C THR A 31 2.13 -11.02 -9.29
N GLY A 32 3.09 -10.50 -10.07
CA GLY A 32 4.50 -10.49 -9.70
C GLY A 32 4.77 -9.67 -8.45
N GLU A 33 4.28 -8.43 -8.41
CA GLU A 33 4.41 -7.55 -7.24
C GLU A 33 3.75 -8.15 -5.99
N TYR A 34 2.61 -8.83 -6.14
CA TYR A 34 1.95 -9.51 -5.01
C TYR A 34 2.82 -10.62 -4.43
N ILE A 35 3.43 -11.45 -5.28
CA ILE A 35 4.33 -12.53 -4.85
C ILE A 35 5.58 -11.96 -4.21
N ASP A 36 6.20 -10.95 -4.83
CA ASP A 36 7.39 -10.28 -4.30
C ASP A 36 7.10 -9.66 -2.91
N ASP A 37 5.98 -8.97 -2.76
CA ASP A 37 5.53 -8.40 -1.49
C ASP A 37 5.26 -9.47 -0.43
N ALA A 38 4.68 -10.61 -0.81
CA ALA A 38 4.43 -11.73 0.10
C ALA A 38 5.75 -12.33 0.61
N VAL A 39 6.74 -12.47 -0.27
CA VAL A 39 8.09 -12.93 0.10
C VAL A 39 8.77 -11.92 1.02
N ILE A 40 8.71 -10.63 0.71
CA ILE A 40 9.24 -9.56 1.58
C ILE A 40 8.57 -9.63 2.95
N THR A 41 7.24 -9.68 3.00
CA THR A 41 6.46 -9.78 4.24
C THR A 41 6.90 -10.98 5.08
N THR A 42 7.08 -12.14 4.44
CA THR A 42 7.51 -13.37 5.11
C THR A 42 8.92 -13.24 5.68
N LYS A 43 9.85 -12.64 4.94
CA LYS A 43 11.22 -12.39 5.42
C LYS A 43 11.26 -11.42 6.59
N VAL A 44 10.47 -10.34 6.55
CA VAL A 44 10.36 -9.39 7.66
C VAL A 44 9.79 -10.08 8.90
N LYS A 45 8.73 -10.89 8.75
CA LYS A 45 8.17 -11.67 9.86
C LYS A 45 9.19 -12.67 10.43
N ALA A 46 9.95 -13.35 9.57
CA ALA A 46 11.01 -14.25 10.01
C ALA A 46 12.10 -13.51 10.82
N ALA A 47 12.57 -12.36 10.30
CA ALA A 47 13.56 -11.54 11.01
C ALA A 47 13.07 -11.03 12.38
N PHE A 48 11.76 -10.78 12.53
CA PHE A 48 11.17 -10.43 13.82
C PHE A 48 11.05 -11.61 14.78
N VAL A 49 10.91 -12.84 14.27
CA VAL A 49 10.92 -14.06 15.09
C VAL A 49 12.34 -14.38 15.58
N GLU A 50 13.36 -14.02 14.79
CA GLU A 50 14.77 -14.19 15.16
C GLU A 50 15.29 -13.15 16.16
N ASP A 51 14.57 -12.04 16.40
CA ASP A 51 14.94 -11.00 17.36
C ASP A 51 14.16 -11.19 18.68
N ASP A 52 14.84 -11.67 19.72
CA ASP A 52 14.24 -11.98 21.03
C ASP A 52 13.57 -10.77 21.72
N ASP A 53 13.96 -9.53 21.38
CA ASP A 53 13.34 -8.33 21.95
C ASP A 53 12.03 -7.95 21.22
N LEU A 54 11.81 -8.46 20.01
CA LEU A 54 10.62 -8.18 19.21
C LEU A 54 9.61 -9.31 19.33
N LYS A 55 8.46 -9.02 19.96
CA LYS A 55 7.33 -9.94 19.93
C LYS A 55 6.66 -9.89 18.56
N ALA A 56 7.07 -10.78 17.65
CA ALA A 56 6.52 -10.87 16.30
C ALA A 56 4.98 -11.02 16.25
N THR A 57 4.37 -11.56 17.31
CA THR A 57 2.91 -11.69 17.45
C THR A 57 2.20 -10.37 17.77
N GLU A 58 2.90 -9.36 18.29
CA GLU A 58 2.35 -8.03 18.62
C GLU A 58 2.51 -7.03 17.48
N ILE A 59 3.32 -7.35 16.46
CA ILE A 59 3.65 -6.46 15.33
C ILE A 59 3.08 -7.06 14.04
N GLN A 60 2.12 -6.35 13.45
CA GLN A 60 1.58 -6.68 12.14
C GLN A 60 2.50 -6.10 11.05
N VAL A 61 2.72 -6.90 10.01
CA VAL A 61 3.56 -6.56 8.86
C VAL A 61 2.75 -6.74 7.60
N GLU A 62 2.66 -5.69 6.79
CA GLU A 62 2.08 -5.69 5.46
C GLU A 62 3.05 -5.05 4.47
N THR A 63 3.08 -5.54 3.23
CA THR A 63 3.95 -4.97 2.19
C THR A 63 3.13 -4.60 0.96
N PHE A 64 3.38 -3.42 0.41
CA PHE A 64 2.78 -2.94 -0.83
C PHE A 64 3.84 -2.31 -1.73
N LYS A 65 4.14 -2.95 -2.86
CA LYS A 65 5.14 -2.52 -3.85
C LYS A 65 6.49 -2.21 -3.18
N GLY A 66 6.95 -3.12 -2.32
CA GLY A 66 8.19 -2.98 -1.55
C GLY A 66 8.14 -1.98 -0.39
N VAL A 67 7.00 -1.31 -0.14
CA VAL A 67 6.79 -0.47 1.06
C VAL A 67 6.25 -1.35 2.17
N VAL A 68 7.01 -1.50 3.26
CA VAL A 68 6.60 -2.27 4.43
C VAL A 68 5.89 -1.35 5.42
N GLN A 69 4.65 -1.68 5.76
CA GLN A 69 3.92 -1.05 6.83
C GLN A 69 3.99 -1.92 8.08
N LEU A 70 4.47 -1.31 9.17
CA LEU A 70 4.51 -1.91 10.49
C LEU A 70 3.43 -1.29 11.37
N SER A 71 2.62 -2.10 12.03
CA SER A 71 1.58 -1.65 12.96
C SER A 71 1.46 -2.60 14.14
N GLY A 72 0.69 -2.21 15.17
CA GLY A 72 0.52 -3.00 16.40
C GLY A 72 0.87 -2.21 17.65
N PHE A 73 0.97 -2.93 18.78
CA PHE A 73 1.16 -2.34 20.10
C PHE A 73 2.32 -3.01 20.83
N VAL A 74 3.38 -2.26 21.10
CA VAL A 74 4.58 -2.76 21.80
C VAL A 74 4.69 -2.16 23.20
N ALA A 75 5.43 -2.84 24.08
CA ALA A 75 5.63 -2.38 25.45
C ALA A 75 6.52 -1.12 25.55
N ASN A 76 7.52 -0.99 24.66
CA ASN A 76 8.60 -0.03 24.81
C ASN A 76 8.88 0.72 23.50
N ALA A 77 9.24 2.01 23.58
CA ALA A 77 9.64 2.80 22.40
C ALA A 77 10.88 2.24 21.67
N SER A 78 11.78 1.56 22.40
CA SER A 78 12.94 0.88 21.81
C SER A 78 12.52 -0.20 20.79
N HIS A 79 11.39 -0.87 21.01
CA HIS A 79 10.92 -1.92 20.12
C HIS A 79 10.39 -1.33 18.81
N VAL A 80 9.82 -0.11 18.85
CA VAL A 80 9.38 0.63 17.65
C VAL A 80 10.55 0.94 16.71
N SER A 81 11.64 1.47 17.27
CA SER A 81 12.83 1.82 16.48
C SER A 81 13.58 0.58 16.00
N LYS A 82 13.65 -0.46 16.83
CA LYS A 82 14.25 -1.76 16.47
C LYS A 82 13.48 -2.45 15.35
N ALA A 83 12.15 -2.57 15.44
CA ALA A 83 11.31 -3.15 14.39
C ALA A 83 11.49 -2.42 13.04
N SER A 84 11.57 -1.08 13.08
CA SER A 84 11.85 -0.28 11.88
C SER A 84 13.20 -0.60 11.26
N ARG A 85 14.23 -0.79 12.08
CA ARG A 85 15.59 -1.09 11.62
C ARG A 85 15.67 -2.49 11.01
N VAL A 86 15.20 -3.50 11.74
CA VAL A 86 15.20 -4.90 11.28
C VAL A 86 14.41 -5.04 9.96
N ALA A 87 13.25 -4.39 9.85
CA ALA A 87 12.49 -4.40 8.59
C ALA A 87 13.24 -3.78 7.41
N ARG A 88 14.05 -2.73 7.63
CA ARG A 88 14.84 -2.08 6.55
C ARG A 88 16.00 -2.94 6.04
N GLU A 89 16.51 -3.85 6.86
CA GLU A 89 17.63 -4.72 6.49
C GLU A 89 17.20 -5.86 5.56
N VAL A 90 15.90 -6.14 5.49
CA VAL A 90 15.36 -7.18 4.61
C VAL A 90 15.49 -6.79 3.15
N LYS A 91 16.16 -7.65 2.37
CA LYS A 91 16.32 -7.46 0.93
C LYS A 91 14.97 -7.33 0.21
N GLY A 92 14.81 -6.26 -0.57
CA GLY A 92 13.61 -5.96 -1.35
C GLY A 92 12.73 -4.88 -0.71
N VAL A 93 12.98 -4.52 0.55
CA VAL A 93 12.31 -3.39 1.20
C VAL A 93 12.83 -2.08 0.62
N GLN A 94 11.91 -1.27 0.09
CA GLN A 94 12.21 0.04 -0.48
C GLN A 94 12.05 1.14 0.57
N SER A 95 11.02 1.04 1.41
CA SER A 95 10.79 1.94 2.52
C SER A 95 9.98 1.27 3.61
N VAL A 96 10.06 1.83 4.83
CA VAL A 96 9.31 1.36 5.99
C VAL A 96 8.47 2.49 6.55
N LYS A 97 7.17 2.26 6.62
CA LYS A 97 6.21 3.10 7.31
C LYS A 97 5.90 2.49 8.68
N ASN A 98 6.20 3.21 9.74
CA ASN A 98 5.97 2.76 11.09
C ASN A 98 4.75 3.46 11.70
N ASP A 99 3.69 2.67 11.93
CA ASP A 99 2.47 3.06 12.61
C ASP A 99 2.29 2.28 13.94
N ILE A 100 3.36 1.70 14.49
CA ILE A 100 3.37 0.99 15.79
C ILE A 100 3.12 1.98 16.92
N ARG A 101 2.31 1.58 17.90
CA ARG A 101 2.01 2.36 19.10
C ARG A 101 2.65 1.72 20.33
N VAL A 102 3.05 2.56 21.28
CA VAL A 102 3.50 2.11 22.61
C VAL A 102 2.27 2.07 23.53
N LYS A 103 2.18 1.02 24.35
CA LYS A 103 1.09 0.84 25.33
C LYS A 103 1.17 1.87 26.47
#